data_AF-A0AAV0WVY2-F1
#
_entry.id   AF-A0AAV0WVY2-F1
#
_cell.length_a   1.000
_cell.length_b   1.000
_cell.length_c   1.000
_cell.angle_alpha   90.00
_cell.angle_beta   90.00
_cell.angle_gamma   90.00
#
_symmetry.space_group_name_H-M   'P 1'
#
loop_
_entity.id
_entity.type
_entity.pdbx_description
1 polymer ?
#
loop_
_entity_poly.entity_id
_entity_poly.type
_entity_poly.pdbx_seq_one_letter_code
_entity_poly.pdbx_strand_id
1 'polypeptide(L)'
;MEYLRQHFNITEKELNQFLGTEIVQKSDGSIVMHQGLYCKRILEKFNMTEANPVQIPAEPQHSLDDKQQNTNLTILCPARERAAHRPKLVPPHNTLP
;
A
#
# COMPACT_ATOMS: atom_id res chain seq x y z
N MET A 1 24.12 -16.36 22.07
CA MET A 1 24.52 -15.27 21.16
C MET A 1 25.97 -15.38 20.72
N GLU A 2 26.91 -15.74 21.62
CA GLU A 2 28.34 -15.98 21.30
C GLU A 2 28.58 -16.83 20.04
N TYR A 3 28.00 -18.04 20.00
CA TYR A 3 28.15 -18.98 18.89
C TYR A 3 27.74 -18.37 17.55
N LEU A 4 26.61 -17.66 17.54
CA LEU A 4 26.07 -17.05 16.33
C LEU A 4 26.98 -15.93 15.84
N ARG A 5 27.49 -15.07 16.73
CA ARG A 5 28.45 -14.00 16.38
C ARG A 5 29.78 -14.54 15.87
N GLN A 6 30.20 -15.71 16.34
CA GLN A 6 31.46 -16.34 15.95
C GLN A 6 31.39 -17.00 14.56
N HIS A 7 30.23 -17.51 14.16
CA HIS A 7 30.08 -18.29 12.92
C HIS A 7 29.32 -17.54 11.82
N PHE A 8 28.62 -16.45 12.16
CA PHE A 8 27.84 -15.66 11.22
C PHE A 8 28.14 -14.18 11.37
N ASN A 9 28.13 -13.46 10.25
CA ASN A 9 28.25 -12.01 10.27
C ASN A 9 26.88 -11.40 10.61
N ILE A 10 26.66 -11.10 11.90
CA ILE A 10 25.38 -10.64 12.42
C ILE A 10 25.37 -9.12 12.49
N THR A 11 24.31 -8.53 11.94
CA THR A 11 24.02 -7.11 12.15
C THR A 11 23.00 -6.97 13.26
N GLU A 12 23.41 -6.39 14.39
CA GLU A 12 22.50 -6.00 15.46
C GLU A 12 22.09 -4.55 15.25
N LYS A 13 20.80 -4.32 15.06
CA LYS A 13 20.21 -2.98 14.90
C LYS A 13 18.86 -2.97 15.60
N GLU A 14 18.45 -1.79 16.08
CA GLU A 14 17.08 -1.59 16.54
C GLU A 14 16.07 -2.01 15.46
N LEU A 15 15.08 -2.81 15.86
CA LEU A 15 14.03 -3.34 14.99
C LEU A 15 12.97 -2.27 14.71
N ASN A 16 13.40 -1.15 14.13
CA ASN A 16 12.52 -0.04 13.77
C ASN A 16 12.06 -0.15 12.31
N GLN A 17 12.89 -0.78 11.46
CA GLN A 17 12.58 -0.96 10.05
C GLN A 17 13.31 -2.18 9.46
N PHE A 18 12.60 -3.00 8.69
CA PHE A 18 13.15 -4.13 7.94
C PHE A 18 12.49 -4.23 6.55
N LEU A 19 13.29 -4.20 5.49
CA LEU A 19 12.83 -4.29 4.08
C LEU A 19 11.68 -3.32 3.73
N GLY A 20 11.69 -2.11 4.28
CA GLY A 20 10.64 -1.11 4.06
C GLY A 20 9.42 -1.24 4.97
N THR A 21 9.34 -2.31 5.77
CA THR A 21 8.36 -2.48 6.84
C THR A 21 8.86 -1.79 8.10
N GLU A 22 8.10 -0.82 8.57
CA GLU A 22 8.27 -0.15 9.85
C GLU A 22 7.66 -1.02 10.95
N ILE A 23 8.40 -1.20 12.04
CA ILE A 23 8.01 -2.07 13.14
C ILE A 23 7.98 -1.22 14.40
N VAL A 24 6.85 -1.23 15.09
CA VAL A 24 6.63 -0.48 16.33
C VAL A 24 6.23 -1.47 17.42
N GLN A 25 7.08 -1.61 18.42
CA GLN A 25 6.75 -2.34 19.63
C GLN A 25 6.12 -1.36 20.63
N LYS A 26 4.86 -1.62 21.01
CA LYS A 26 4.14 -0.80 21.98
C LYS A 26 4.51 -1.21 23.41
N SER A 27 4.23 -0.33 24.36
CA SER A 27 4.48 -0.56 25.78
C SER A 27 3.70 -1.74 26.38
N ASP A 28 2.58 -2.12 25.76
CA ASP A 28 1.80 -3.32 26.12
C ASP A 28 2.39 -4.63 25.56
N GLY A 29 3.53 -4.55 24.87
CA GLY A 29 4.19 -5.69 24.23
C GLY A 29 3.63 -6.04 22.85
N SER A 30 2.56 -5.39 22.39
CA SER A 30 2.03 -5.60 21.05
C SER A 30 2.97 -5.04 19.98
N ILE A 31 2.99 -5.70 18.82
CA ILE A 31 3.80 -5.29 17.67
C ILE A 31 2.86 -4.79 16.58
N VAL A 32 3.10 -3.57 16.10
CA VAL A 32 2.43 -3.01 14.94
C VAL A 32 3.43 -2.94 13.79
N MET A 33 3.02 -3.45 12.64
CA MET A 33 3.80 -3.37 11.40
C MET A 33 3.05 -2.48 10.41
N HIS A 34 3.75 -1.52 9.81
CA HIS A 34 3.20 -0.68 8.75
C HIS A 34 4.27 -0.33 7.70
N GLN A 35 3.85 0.23 6.58
CA GLN A 35 4.73 0.62 5.47
C GLN A 35 4.48 2.06 5.03
N GLY A 36 3.99 2.91 5.93
CA GLY A 36 3.59 4.30 5.63
C GLY A 36 4.67 5.09 4.90
N LEU A 37 5.93 5.01 5.34
CA LEU A 37 7.03 5.70 4.66
C LEU A 37 7.31 5.14 3.27
N TYR A 38 7.24 3.82 3.11
CA TYR A 38 7.43 3.17 1.81
C TYR A 38 6.31 3.57 0.83
N CYS A 39 5.06 3.53 1.26
CA CYS A 39 3.92 3.99 0.46
C CYS A 39 4.10 5.44 0.00
N LYS A 40 4.52 6.35 0.89
CA LYS A 40 4.79 7.75 0.54
C LYS A 40 5.85 7.86 -0.56
N ARG A 41 6.98 7.16 -0.43
CA ARG A 41 8.05 7.16 -1.43
C ARG A 41 7.58 6.66 -2.80
N ILE A 42 6.72 5.64 -2.82
CA ILE A 42 6.14 5.12 -4.07
C ILE A 42 5.19 6.16 -4.69
N LEU A 43 4.31 6.78 -3.90
CA LEU A 43 3.40 7.82 -4.40
C LEU A 43 4.18 9.02 -4.95
N GLU A 44 5.21 9.48 -4.26
CA GLU A 44 6.09 10.56 -4.72
C GLU A 44 6.78 10.18 -6.04
N LYS A 45 7.35 8.97 -6.14
CA LYS A 45 8.05 8.48 -7.34
C LYS A 45 7.17 8.52 -8.59
N PHE A 46 5.86 8.33 -8.44
CA PHE A 46 4.91 8.30 -9.56
C PHE A 46 4.07 9.58 -9.67
N ASN A 47 4.42 10.66 -8.95
CA ASN A 47 3.64 11.92 -8.91
C ASN A 47 2.18 11.72 -8.50
N MET A 48 1.96 10.82 -7.54
CA MET A 48 0.65 10.43 -7.01
C MET A 48 0.42 10.91 -5.57
N THR A 49 1.12 11.95 -5.11
CA THR A 49 0.99 12.46 -3.73
C THR A 49 -0.44 12.88 -3.37
N GLU A 50 -1.20 13.37 -4.36
CA GLU A 50 -2.59 13.80 -4.21
C GLU A 50 -3.61 12.68 -4.54
N ALA A 51 -3.16 11.44 -4.70
CA ALA A 51 -4.05 10.32 -4.99
C ALA A 51 -5.00 10.07 -3.80
N ASN A 52 -6.28 9.85 -4.10
CA ASN A 52 -7.29 9.59 -3.09
C ASN A 52 -7.03 8.23 -2.42
N PRO A 53 -6.79 8.17 -1.09
CA PRO A 53 -6.58 6.90 -0.41
C PRO A 53 -7.84 6.02 -0.49
N VAL A 54 -7.66 4.79 -0.96
CA VAL A 54 -8.74 3.79 -0.97
C VAL A 54 -8.78 3.15 0.41
N GLN A 55 -9.88 3.37 1.15
CA GLN A 55 -10.11 2.83 2.49
C GLN A 55 -10.54 1.35 2.48
N ILE A 56 -10.55 0.71 1.33
CA ILE A 56 -10.99 -0.68 1.18
C ILE A 56 -9.73 -1.54 1.25
N PRO A 57 -9.56 -2.38 2.28
CA PRO A 57 -8.53 -3.40 2.28
C PRO A 57 -8.68 -4.23 1.01
N ALA A 58 -7.58 -4.61 0.36
CA ALA A 58 -7.64 -5.64 -0.66
C ALA A 58 -8.40 -6.83 -0.06
N GLU A 59 -9.47 -7.27 -0.73
CA GLU A 59 -10.31 -8.34 -0.18
C GLU A 59 -9.42 -9.53 0.20
N PRO A 60 -9.49 -10.04 1.44
CA PRO A 60 -8.63 -11.13 1.91
C PRO A 60 -8.69 -12.40 1.05
N GLN A 61 -9.71 -12.52 0.20
CA GLN A 61 -9.95 -13.68 -0.67
C GLN A 61 -9.29 -13.56 -2.05
N HIS A 62 -8.64 -12.44 -2.37
CA HIS A 62 -7.95 -12.32 -3.65
C HIS A 62 -6.53 -12.87 -3.54
N SER A 63 -6.34 -14.13 -3.93
CA SER A 63 -4.99 -14.67 -4.14
C SER A 63 -4.30 -13.86 -5.26
N LEU A 64 -3.06 -13.45 -5.00
CA LEU A 64 -2.17 -12.81 -5.97
C LEU A 64 -1.46 -13.84 -6.87
N ASP A 65 -1.83 -15.11 -6.78
CA ASP A 65 -1.26 -16.16 -7.62
C ASP A 65 -1.80 -16.03 -9.06
N ASP A 66 -0.91 -15.86 -10.04
CA ASP A 66 -1.19 -15.76 -11.49
C ASP A 66 -1.76 -17.04 -12.13
N LYS A 67 -2.36 -17.94 -11.33
CA LYS A 67 -3.02 -19.13 -11.86
C LYS A 67 -4.40 -18.78 -12.39
N GLN A 68 -4.42 -18.28 -13.62
CA GLN A 68 -5.56 -18.30 -14.56
C GLN A 68 -6.93 -17.99 -13.95
N GLN A 69 -7.25 -16.70 -13.84
CA GLN A 69 -8.65 -16.28 -13.71
C GLN A 69 -9.25 -16.09 -15.10
N ASN A 70 -9.75 -17.17 -15.69
CA ASN A 70 -10.72 -17.09 -16.77
C ASN A 70 -12.03 -17.72 -16.33
N THR A 71 -12.95 -16.89 -15.86
CA THR A 71 -14.38 -16.96 -16.19
C THR A 71 -15.05 -15.67 -15.74
N ASN A 72 -15.56 -14.91 -16.72
CA ASN A 72 -16.61 -13.88 -16.64
C ASN A 72 -17.14 -13.51 -15.23
N LEU A 73 -16.32 -12.82 -14.45
CA LEU A 73 -16.79 -11.91 -13.42
C LEU A 73 -16.20 -10.58 -13.81
N THR A 74 -17.07 -9.64 -14.21
CA THR A 74 -16.69 -8.24 -14.31
C THR A 74 -15.97 -7.89 -13.03
N ILE A 75 -14.63 -7.79 -13.08
CA ILE A 75 -13.83 -7.36 -11.96
C ILE A 75 -14.26 -5.92 -11.72
N LEU A 76 -15.25 -5.79 -10.86
CA LEU A 76 -15.67 -4.54 -10.28
C LEU A 76 -14.57 -4.23 -9.27
N CYS A 77 -13.40 -3.82 -9.76
CA CYS A 77 -12.42 -3.18 -8.92
C CYS A 77 -13.20 -2.08 -8.20
N PRO A 78 -13.27 -2.07 -6.85
CA PRO A 78 -14.10 -1.11 -6.14
C PRO A 78 -13.76 0.35 -6.50
N ALA A 79 -12.53 0.57 -6.98
CA ALA A 79 -12.07 1.83 -7.56
C ALA A 79 -12.82 2.25 -8.85
N ARG A 80 -13.17 1.32 -9.76
CA ARG A 80 -13.91 1.63 -11.00
C ARG A 80 -15.32 2.10 -10.71
N GLU A 81 -15.99 1.49 -9.73
CA GLU A 81 -17.37 1.87 -9.38
C GLU A 81 -17.42 3.23 -8.66
N ARG A 82 -16.46 3.52 -7.76
CA ARG A 82 -16.35 4.87 -7.15
C ARG A 82 -15.96 5.96 -8.14
N ALA A 83 -15.14 5.67 -9.15
CA ALA A 83 -14.80 6.62 -10.20
C ALA A 83 -16.02 6.99 -11.08
N ALA A 84 -16.94 6.03 -11.31
CA ALA A 84 -18.16 6.26 -12.09
C ALA A 84 -19.18 7.19 -11.39
N HIS A 85 -19.14 7.28 -10.06
CA HIS A 85 -20.06 8.10 -9.26
C HIS A 85 -19.47 9.48 -8.87
N ARG A 86 -18.25 9.82 -9.33
CA ARG A 86 -17.70 11.17 -9.10
C ARG A 86 -18.44 12.15 -10.02
N PRO A 87 -19.03 13.25 -9.51
CA PRO A 87 -19.59 14.29 -10.37
C PRO A 87 -18.50 14.78 -11.33
N LYS A 88 -18.78 14.73 -12.64
CA LYS A 88 -17.87 15.28 -13.66
C LYS A 88 -17.70 16.76 -13.31
N LEU A 89 -16.45 17.20 -13.10
CA LEU A 89 -16.15 18.63 -13.07
C LEU A 89 -16.68 19.21 -14.38
N VAL A 90 -17.70 20.06 -14.27
CA VAL A 90 -18.22 20.82 -15.40
C VAL A 90 -17.05 21.67 -15.89
N PRO A 91 -16.62 21.56 -17.16
CA PRO A 91 -15.57 22.44 -17.66
C PRO A 91 -16.03 23.89 -17.52
N PRO A 92 -15.14 24.83 -17.19
CA PRO A 92 -15.52 26.23 -17.08
C PRO A 92 -16.17 26.65 -18.40
N HIS A 93 -17.35 27.25 -18.31
CA HIS A 93 -18.03 27.85 -19.46
C HIS A 93 -17.02 28.74 -20.18
N ASN A 94 -16.61 28.33 -21.38
CA ASN A 94 -15.96 29.22 -22.33
C ASN A 94 -16.93 30.37 -22.57
N THR A 95 -16.65 31.52 -21.98
CA THR A 95 -17.24 32.78 -22.42
C THR A 95 -16.57 33.08 -23.75
N LEU A 96 -17.30 32.82 -24.83
CA LEU A 96 -16.94 33.11 -26.21
C LEU A 96 -17.85 34.24 -26.68
N PRO A 97 -17.37 35.00 -27.68
CA PRO A 97 -16.53 36.19 -27.56
C PRO A 97 -17.32 37.48 -27.25
#